data_AF-A0A8J8CXE4-F1
#
_entry.id   AF-A0A8J8CXE4-F1
#
_cell.length_a   1.000
_cell.length_b   1.000
_cell.length_c   1.000
_cell.angle_alpha   90.00
_cell.angle_beta   90.00
_cell.angle_gamma   90.00
#
_symmetry.space_group_name_H-M   'P 1'
#
loop_
_entity.id
_entity.type
_entity.pdbx_description
1 polymer ?
#
loop_
_entity_poly.entity_id
_entity_poly.type
_entity_poly.pdbx_seq_one_letter_code
_entity_poly.pdbx_strand_id
1 'polypeptide(L)' 'MIEYCLSNVDAETRRRLAAREDSREAACLEQCGRCHREAFLVVDGTVRSGPSHAAVLDDLDE' A
#
# COMPACT_ATOMS: atom_id res chain seq x y z
N MET A 1 11.14 0.74 -2.22
CA MET A 1 10.23 1.91 -2.39
C MET A 1 8.79 1.42 -2.42
N ILE A 2 7.93 1.92 -1.53
CA ILE A 2 6.53 1.50 -1.37
C ILE A 2 5.61 2.50 -2.07
N GLU A 3 4.77 2.04 -2.98
CA GLU A 3 3.76 2.84 -3.67
C GLU A 3 2.35 2.41 -3.25
N TYR A 4 1.49 3.38 -2.95
CA TYR A 4 0.13 3.13 -2.48
C TYR A 4 -0.90 4.11 -3.07
N CYS A 5 -2.12 3.64 -3.28
CA CYS A 5 -3.25 4.48 -3.71
C CYS A 5 -4.08 4.93 -2.52
N LEU A 6 -4.43 6.24 -2.48
CA LEU A 6 -5.29 6.84 -1.46
C LEU A 6 -6.62 6.11 -1.26
N SER A 7 -7.23 5.65 -2.35
CA SER A 7 -8.52 4.96 -2.32
C SER A 7 -8.40 3.49 -1.93
N ASN A 8 -7.19 2.94 -1.87
CA ASN A 8 -6.93 1.55 -1.56
C ASN A 8 -6.56 1.32 -0.10
N VAL A 9 -5.91 2.28 0.57
CA VAL A 9 -5.42 2.12 1.96
C VAL A 9 -6.32 2.80 2.99
N ASP A 10 -6.47 2.19 4.16
CA ASP A 10 -7.17 2.81 5.28
C ASP A 10 -6.43 4.02 5.87
N ALA A 11 -7.17 4.89 6.56
CA ALA A 11 -6.65 6.14 7.13
C ALA A 11 -5.47 5.93 8.10
N GLU A 12 -5.48 4.81 8.85
CA GLU A 12 -4.37 4.47 9.76
C GLU A 12 -3.11 4.06 8.98
N THR A 13 -3.22 3.12 8.05
CA THR A 13 -2.13 2.68 7.18
C THR A 13 -1.56 3.85 6.39
N ARG A 14 -2.41 4.75 5.89
CA ARG A 14 -1.99 5.99 5.22
C ARG A 14 -1.09 6.84 6.11
N ARG A 15 -1.42 7.02 7.39
CA ARG A 15 -0.57 7.80 8.32
C ARG A 15 0.78 7.13 8.54
N ARG A 16 0.80 5.80 8.65
CA ARG A 16 2.04 5.03 8.78
C ARG A 16 2.92 5.19 7.54
N LEU A 17 2.34 5.04 6.35
CA LEU A 17 3.04 5.21 5.08
C LEU A 17 3.53 6.65 4.91
N ALA A 18 2.70 7.67 5.17
CA ALA A 18 3.10 9.07 5.06
C ALA A 18 4.26 9.49 5.99
N ALA A 19 4.51 8.73 7.07
CA ALA A 19 5.66 8.95 7.96
C ALA A 19 6.95 8.30 7.45
N ARG A 20 6.89 7.47 6.41
CA ARG A 20 8.03 6.75 5.83
C ARG A 20 8.66 7.52 4.67
N GLU A 21 9.98 7.61 4.67
CA GLU A 21 10.76 8.25 3.60
C GLU A 21 10.82 7.39 2.32
N ASP A 22 10.63 6.07 2.46
CA ASP A 22 10.66 5.09 1.38
C ASP A 22 9.28 4.85 0.74
N SER A 23 8.26 5.65 1.07
CA SER A 23 6.91 5.51 0.54
C SER A 23 6.48 6.68 -0.37
N ARG A 24 5.58 6.38 -1.31
CA ARG A 24 5.02 7.36 -2.24
C ARG A 24 3.53 7.11 -2.46
N GLU A 25 2.75 8.18 -2.29
CA GLU A 25 1.35 8.20 -2.67
C GLU A 25 1.20 8.33 -4.20
N ALA A 26 0.37 7.49 -4.80
CA ALA A 26 0.01 7.52 -6.22
C ALA A 26 -1.51 7.65 -6.39
N ALA A 27 -1.96 8.50 -7.33
CA ALA A 27 -3.40 8.78 -7.51
C ALA A 27 -4.20 7.54 -7.96
N CYS A 28 -3.68 6.75 -8.90
CA CYS A 28 -4.10 5.36 -9.17
C CYS A 28 -2.85 4.61 -9.61
N LEU A 29 -2.59 3.43 -9.02
CA LEU A 29 -1.45 2.56 -9.34
C LEU A 29 -1.61 1.84 -10.69
N GLU A 30 -2.38 2.40 -11.63
CA GLU A 30 -2.82 1.78 -12.90
C GLU A 30 -3.57 0.44 -12.74
N GLN A 31 -3.73 -0.08 -11.52
CA GLN A 31 -4.52 -1.27 -11.15
C GLN A 31 -5.90 -0.89 -10.61
N CYS A 32 -6.53 0.12 -11.23
CA CYS A 32 -7.91 0.49 -10.96
C CYS A 32 -8.81 -0.75 -11.29
N GLY A 33 -9.19 -1.48 -10.24
CA GLY A 33 -9.81 -2.81 -10.28
C GLY A 33 -9.47 -3.71 -9.07
N ARG A 34 -8.30 -3.48 -8.44
CA ARG A 34 -7.89 -4.14 -7.18
C ARG A 34 -8.11 -3.29 -5.93
N CYS A 35 -8.09 -1.97 -6.05
CA CYS A 35 -8.19 -1.02 -4.92
C CYS A 35 -9.44 -1.17 -4.05
N HIS A 36 -10.46 -1.89 -4.52
CA HIS A 36 -11.70 -2.15 -3.79
C HIS A 36 -11.97 -3.63 -3.58
N ARG A 37 -10.99 -4.50 -3.87
CA ARG A 37 -11.18 -5.95 -3.90
C ARG A 37 -10.29 -6.68 -2.89
N GLU A 38 -9.06 -6.21 -2.70
CA GLU A 38 -8.09 -6.81 -1.78
C GLU A 38 -7.12 -5.76 -1.26
N ALA A 39 -6.58 -5.96 -0.06
CA ALA A 39 -5.53 -5.10 0.46
C ALA A 39 -4.20 -5.42 -0.22
N PHE A 40 -3.65 -4.43 -0.93
CA PHE A 40 -2.35 -4.56 -1.60
C PHE A 40 -1.49 -3.29 -1.47
N LEU A 41 -0.18 -3.45 -1.57
CA LEU A 41 0.83 -2.39 -1.69
C LEU A 41 1.76 -2.76 -2.86
N VAL A 42 2.33 -1.77 -3.53
CA VAL A 42 3.38 -2.02 -4.53
C VAL A 42 4.71 -1.74 -3.85
N VAL A 43 5.60 -2.72 -3.84
CA VAL A 43 6.91 -2.64 -3.17
C VAL A 43 7.97 -2.92 -4.22
N ASP A 44 8.76 -1.90 -4.54
CA ASP A 44 9.79 -1.94 -5.57
C ASP A 44 9.25 -2.48 -6.91
N GLY A 45 8.09 -1.97 -7.31
CA GLY A 45 7.38 -2.38 -8.53
C GLY A 45 6.66 -3.74 -8.45
N THR A 46 6.71 -4.43 -7.31
CA THR A 46 6.05 -5.72 -7.10
C THR A 46 4.79 -5.57 -6.27
N VAL A 47 3.67 -6.12 -6.74
CA VAL A 47 2.41 -6.10 -5.99
C VAL A 47 2.48 -7.14 -4.86
N ARG A 48 2.35 -6.67 -3.62
CA ARG A 48 2.21 -7.48 -2.41
C ARG A 48 0.79 -7.34 -1.88
N SER A 49 0.09 -8.44 -1.68
CA SER A 49 -1.25 -8.45 -1.10
C SER A 49 -1.33 -9.37 0.10
N GLY A 50 -2.30 -9.10 0.98
CA GLY A 50 -2.45 -9.80 2.24
C GLY A 50 -3.84 -9.58 2.84
N PRO A 51 -4.08 -10.10 4.06
CA PRO A 51 -5.38 -10.01 4.71
C PRO A 51 -5.75 -8.56 5.10
N SER A 52 -4.76 -7.66 5.21
CA SER A 52 -4.93 -6.23 5.49
C SER A 52 -3.67 -5.47 5.09
N HIS A 53 -3.75 -4.16 4.82
CA HIS A 53 -2.53 -3.37 4.51
C HIS A 53 -1.55 -3.34 5.66
N ALA A 54 -2.04 -3.38 6.90
CA ALA A 54 -1.21 -3.50 8.09
C ALA A 54 -0.37 -4.79 8.07
N ALA A 55 -0.96 -5.92 7.68
CA ALA A 55 -0.24 -7.19 7.58
C ALA A 55 0.81 -7.19 6.46
N VAL A 56 0.48 -6.59 5.31
CA VAL A 56 1.46 -6.40 4.23
C VAL A 56 2.59 -5.48 4.66
N LEU A 57 2.29 -4.45 5.47
CA LEU A 57 3.30 -3.51 5.96
C LEU A 57 4.19 -4.13 7.06
N ASP A 58 3.62 -4.99 7.91
CA ASP A 58 4.35 -5.72 8.97
C ASP A 58 5.36 -6.72 8.36
N ASP A 59 4.94 -7.47 7.33
CA ASP A 59 5.79 -8.38 6.55
C ASP A 59 6.98 -7.69 5.86
N LEU A 60 6.90 -6.38 5.64
CA LEU A 60 7.99 -5.59 5.03
C LEU A 60 8.98 -5.03 6.07
N ASP A 61 8.60 -5.00 7.34
CA ASP A 61 9.42 -4.46 8.43
C ASP A 61 10.22 -5.56 9.16
N GLU A 62 9.91 -6.84 8.92
CA GLU A 62 10.71 -8.02 9.34
C GLU A 62 11.89 -8.32 8.40
#